data_AF-A0A0H4BGH9-F1
#
_entry.id   AF-A0A0H4BGH9-F1
#
_cell.length_a   1.000
_cell.length_b   1.000
_cell.length_c   1.000
_cell.angle_alpha   90.00
_cell.angle_beta   90.00
_cell.angle_gamma   90.00
#
_symmetry.space_group_name_H-M   'P 1'
#
loop_
_entity.id
_entity.type
_entity.pdbx_description
1 polymer ?
#
loop_
_entity_poly.entity_id
_entity_poly.type
_entity_poly.pdbx_seq_one_letter_code
_entity_poly.pdbx_strand_id
1 'polypeptide(L)'
;MDCSPYLRLSSLVLLSSMLIFQTKGAADPNLKIGRYETDTKRCSFIDSTQDSVACITLQLKGRSPSVAAVRFIGHGTSKNSRRQLTFVTFTKQGESPLKCSTGACRLDAASWQSTVSSVAEASFNSNGIAMGLPKAWAAKKGECSLKNRVLRCSALHFNGEIYKAEAYL
;
A
#
# COMPACT_ATOMS: atom_id res chain seq x y z
N MET A 1 17.58 83.61 24.50
CA MET A 1 18.60 83.59 23.44
C MET A 1 18.92 82.12 23.19
N ASP A 2 17.94 81.35 22.71
CA ASP A 2 17.61 81.02 21.30
C ASP A 2 18.17 79.60 21.04
N CYS A 3 17.43 78.53 20.69
CA CYS A 3 16.32 78.39 19.74
C CYS A 3 15.27 77.34 20.21
N SER A 4 13.99 77.65 19.95
CA SER A 4 12.90 76.68 19.67
C SER A 4 13.00 76.28 18.18
N PRO A 5 12.08 75.50 17.54
CA PRO A 5 11.01 74.61 18.02
C PRO A 5 11.05 73.23 17.30
N TYR A 6 10.06 72.35 17.56
CA TYR A 6 9.28 71.59 16.56
C TYR A 6 8.95 70.13 16.93
N LEU A 7 7.63 69.88 16.92
CA LEU A 7 6.92 68.71 16.35
C LEU A 7 7.15 67.35 17.03
N ARG A 8 6.22 66.92 17.90
CA ARG A 8 4.91 66.31 17.59
C ARG A 8 4.96 64.79 17.32
N LEU A 9 4.09 64.14 18.08
CA LEU A 9 3.24 62.99 17.73
C LEU A 9 3.91 61.65 17.38
N SER A 10 3.78 60.74 18.33
CA SER A 10 2.98 59.51 18.19
C SER A 10 3.29 58.65 16.95
N SER A 11 4.28 57.77 17.08
CA SER A 11 4.45 56.65 16.17
C SER A 11 3.53 55.50 16.60
N LEU A 12 2.47 55.33 15.80
CA LEU A 12 1.60 54.15 15.77
C LEU A 12 2.43 52.87 15.67
N VAL A 13 2.20 51.92 16.58
CA VAL A 13 2.53 50.50 16.34
C VAL A 13 1.24 49.81 15.91
N LEU A 14 1.01 49.76 14.61
CA LEU A 14 -0.01 48.91 13.99
C LEU A 14 0.43 47.44 14.14
N LEU A 15 -0.18 46.72 15.08
CA LEU A 15 -0.15 45.25 15.10
C LEU A 15 -0.93 44.72 13.89
N SER A 16 -0.23 44.47 12.79
CA SER A 16 -0.73 43.68 11.68
C SER A 16 -0.84 42.22 12.13
N SER A 17 -2.04 41.84 12.58
CA SER A 17 -2.41 40.44 12.79
C SER A 17 -2.38 39.72 11.44
N MET A 18 -1.27 39.03 11.17
CA MET A 18 -1.19 38.02 10.12
C MET A 18 -2.14 36.87 10.51
N LEU A 19 -3.40 36.94 10.08
CA LEU A 19 -4.30 35.80 10.06
C LEU A 19 -3.71 34.81 9.05
N ILE A 20 -2.89 33.89 9.55
CA ILE A 20 -2.48 32.70 8.80
C ILE A 20 -3.76 31.88 8.63
N PHE A 21 -4.45 32.09 7.51
CA PHE A 21 -5.44 31.15 7.03
C PHE A 21 -4.71 29.83 6.83
N GLN A 22 -4.91 28.88 7.75
CA GLN A 22 -4.55 27.50 7.49
C GLN A 22 -5.42 27.03 6.33
N THR A 23 -4.85 27.06 5.13
CA THR A 23 -5.41 26.34 4.00
C THR A 23 -5.44 24.88 4.42
N LYS A 24 -6.61 24.36 4.77
CA LYS A 24 -6.82 22.92 4.84
C LYS A 24 -6.47 22.40 3.46
N GLY A 25 -5.30 21.78 3.32
CA GLY A 25 -4.93 21.06 2.12
C GLY A 25 -5.98 19.99 1.90
N ALA A 26 -6.91 20.24 0.99
CA ALA A 26 -7.82 19.23 0.51
C ALA A 26 -6.98 18.27 -0.34
N ALA A 27 -6.50 17.20 0.29
CA ALA A 27 -6.00 16.07 -0.48
C ALA A 27 -7.17 15.59 -1.36
N ASP A 28 -7.01 15.68 -2.67
CA ASP A 28 -7.91 15.07 -3.64
C ASP A 28 -8.13 13.61 -3.19
N PRO A 29 -9.36 13.20 -2.83
CA PRO A 29 -9.62 11.84 -2.41
C PRO A 29 -9.50 10.95 -3.63
N ASN A 30 -8.27 10.56 -3.98
CA ASN A 30 -8.06 9.57 -5.01
C ASN A 30 -8.70 8.27 -4.51
N LEU A 31 -9.90 7.97 -5.01
CA LEU A 31 -10.78 6.88 -4.59
C LEU A 31 -10.17 5.47 -4.76
N LYS A 32 -8.93 5.39 -5.24
CA LYS A 32 -8.17 4.16 -5.52
C LYS A 32 -6.95 4.00 -4.62
N ILE A 33 -6.62 4.97 -3.77
CA ILE A 33 -5.50 4.88 -2.82
C ILE A 33 -6.03 4.50 -1.45
N GLY A 34 -5.43 3.47 -0.85
CA GLY A 34 -5.79 3.01 0.49
C GLY A 34 -5.53 1.52 0.69
N ARG A 35 -6.07 0.96 1.77
CA ARG A 35 -5.87 -0.45 2.16
C ARG A 35 -7.19 -1.16 2.41
N TYR A 36 -7.31 -2.34 1.84
CA TYR A 36 -8.26 -3.39 2.21
C TYR A 36 -7.48 -4.54 2.84
N GLU A 37 -7.97 -5.08 3.95
CA GLU A 37 -7.36 -6.19 4.68
C GLU A 37 -8.46 -7.10 5.22
N THR A 38 -8.25 -8.41 5.13
CA THR A 38 -9.23 -9.39 5.61
C THR A 38 -8.54 -10.70 5.96
N ASP A 39 -9.11 -11.42 6.92
CA ASP A 39 -8.73 -12.79 7.22
C ASP A 39 -9.31 -13.74 6.16
N THR A 40 -8.61 -14.84 5.92
CA THR A 40 -8.93 -15.79 4.85
C THR A 40 -9.24 -17.15 5.44
N LYS A 41 -10.22 -17.85 4.86
CA LYS A 41 -10.58 -19.21 5.32
C LYS A 41 -9.58 -20.26 4.87
N ARG A 42 -9.04 -20.08 3.66
CA ARG A 42 -8.01 -20.90 3.05
C ARG A 42 -7.10 -19.97 2.27
N CYS A 43 -5.81 -20.09 2.49
CA CYS A 43 -4.83 -19.24 1.85
C CYS A 43 -3.47 -19.93 1.86
N SER A 44 -2.78 -19.86 0.73
CA SER A 44 -1.40 -20.33 0.63
C SER A 44 -0.61 -19.54 -0.39
N PHE A 45 0.71 -19.47 -0.22
CA PHE A 45 1.63 -18.95 -1.23
C PHE A 45 2.88 -19.81 -1.37
N ILE A 46 3.54 -19.72 -2.52
CA ILE A 46 4.83 -20.33 -2.84
C ILE A 46 5.83 -19.19 -2.97
N ASP A 47 6.85 -19.21 -2.11
CA ASP A 47 7.89 -18.20 -2.04
C ASP A 47 9.23 -18.70 -2.62
N SER A 48 10.32 -17.98 -2.42
CA SER A 48 11.64 -18.26 -2.97
C SER A 48 12.24 -19.58 -2.48
N THR A 49 11.77 -20.15 -1.36
CA THR A 49 12.18 -21.50 -0.95
C THR A 49 11.48 -22.59 -1.75
N GLN A 50 10.52 -22.22 -2.61
CA GLN A 50 9.65 -23.10 -3.38
C GLN A 50 8.75 -24.00 -2.51
N ASP A 51 8.61 -23.65 -1.22
CA ASP A 51 7.68 -24.30 -0.30
C ASP A 51 6.31 -23.63 -0.32
N SER A 52 5.27 -24.42 -0.07
CA SER A 52 3.94 -23.88 0.18
C SER A 52 3.81 -23.42 1.62
N VAL A 53 3.49 -22.14 1.81
CA VAL A 53 3.29 -21.51 3.11
C VAL A 53 1.81 -21.16 3.26
N ALA A 54 1.19 -21.62 4.35
CA ALA A 54 -0.16 -21.20 4.71
C ALA A 54 -0.17 -19.70 5.06
N CYS A 55 -1.15 -18.98 4.53
CA CYS A 55 -1.43 -17.60 4.92
C CYS A 55 -2.75 -17.49 5.69
N ILE A 56 -2.88 -16.39 6.43
CA ILE A 56 -4.04 -16.10 7.27
C ILE A 56 -4.72 -14.80 6.83
N THR A 57 -3.93 -13.83 6.36
CA THR A 57 -4.44 -12.50 6.00
C THR A 57 -4.11 -12.17 4.56
N LEU A 58 -5.11 -11.64 3.86
CA LEU A 58 -4.95 -11.02 2.55
C LEU A 58 -5.06 -9.51 2.71
N GLN A 59 -4.11 -8.79 2.11
CA GLN A 59 -4.12 -7.33 2.05
C GLN A 59 -4.01 -6.87 0.60
N LEU A 60 -4.90 -5.98 0.16
CA LEU A 60 -4.77 -5.25 -1.09
C LEU A 60 -4.54 -3.78 -0.76
N LYS A 61 -3.48 -3.20 -1.32
CA LYS A 61 -3.14 -1.79 -1.14
C LYS A 61 -3.07 -1.10 -2.49
N GLY A 62 -4.02 -0.21 -2.76
CA GLY A 62 -3.94 0.70 -3.89
C GLY A 62 -2.87 1.76 -3.63
N ARG A 63 -1.87 1.84 -4.52
CA ARG A 63 -0.74 2.78 -4.42
C ARG A 63 -0.92 3.99 -5.32
N SER A 64 -1.57 3.79 -6.45
CA SER A 64 -1.96 4.82 -7.41
C SER A 64 -3.21 4.32 -8.16
N PRO A 65 -3.80 5.11 -9.07
CA PRO A 65 -4.87 4.62 -9.94
C PRO A 65 -4.51 3.38 -10.75
N SER A 66 -3.22 3.16 -11.05
CA SER A 66 -2.74 2.10 -11.94
C SER A 66 -1.90 1.02 -11.24
N VAL A 67 -1.61 1.17 -9.95
CA VAL A 67 -0.72 0.28 -9.19
C VAL A 67 -1.41 -0.24 -7.94
N ALA A 68 -1.46 -1.56 -7.81
CA ALA A 68 -1.93 -2.24 -6.60
C ALA A 68 -0.85 -3.20 -6.08
N ALA A 69 -0.75 -3.32 -4.77
CA ALA A 69 0.02 -4.37 -4.11
C ALA A 69 -0.93 -5.38 -3.51
N VAL A 70 -0.80 -6.64 -3.90
CA VAL A 70 -1.53 -7.79 -3.36
C VAL A 70 -0.60 -8.56 -2.46
N ARG A 71 -0.92 -8.65 -1.17
CA ARG A 71 -0.05 -9.22 -0.16
C ARG A 71 -0.74 -10.35 0.59
N PHE A 72 -0.06 -11.49 0.63
CA PHE A 72 -0.44 -12.66 1.38
C PHE A 72 0.45 -12.75 2.62
N ILE A 73 -0.14 -12.85 3.80
CA ILE A 73 0.57 -12.81 5.08
C ILE A 73 0.32 -14.13 5.81
N GLY A 74 1.41 -14.85 6.08
CA GLY A 74 1.39 -16.10 6.83
C GLY A 74 2.24 -16.03 8.09
N HIS A 75 2.21 -17.13 8.84
CA HIS A 75 3.10 -17.31 9.98
C HIS A 75 4.55 -17.45 9.51
N GLY A 76 5.48 -16.90 10.27
CA GLY A 76 6.90 -17.17 10.10
C GLY A 76 7.33 -18.43 10.85
N THR A 77 8.65 -18.65 10.89
CA THR A 77 9.24 -19.87 11.45
C THR A 77 9.21 -19.91 12.98
N SER A 78 9.03 -18.77 13.65
CA SER A 78 8.92 -18.67 15.11
C SER A 78 7.54 -18.16 15.54
N LYS A 79 7.17 -18.40 16.81
CA LYS A 79 5.89 -17.97 17.37
C LYS A 79 5.67 -16.47 17.15
N ASN A 80 4.48 -16.11 16.66
CA ASN A 80 4.06 -14.74 16.34
C ASN A 80 4.88 -14.00 15.27
N SER A 81 5.90 -14.63 14.68
CA SER A 81 6.59 -14.09 13.50
C SER A 81 5.69 -14.19 12.26
N ARG A 82 6.00 -13.39 11.25
CA ARG A 82 5.22 -13.33 10.00
C ARG A 82 6.12 -13.42 8.78
N ARG A 83 5.62 -14.07 7.74
CA ARG A 83 6.16 -14.04 6.38
C ARG A 83 5.15 -13.41 5.44
N GLN A 84 5.63 -12.72 4.42
CA GLN A 84 4.79 -12.04 3.45
C GLN A 84 5.28 -12.28 2.05
N LEU A 85 4.35 -12.59 1.14
CA LEU A 85 4.59 -12.56 -0.31
C LEU A 85 3.71 -11.47 -0.91
N THR A 86 4.32 -10.52 -1.61
CA THR A 86 3.64 -9.37 -2.21
C THR A 86 3.82 -9.39 -3.73
N PHE A 87 2.71 -9.36 -4.46
CA PHE A 87 2.68 -9.15 -5.91
C PHE A 87 2.33 -7.69 -6.18
N VAL A 88 3.15 -7.01 -6.96
CA VAL A 88 2.86 -5.65 -7.44
C VAL A 88 2.29 -5.76 -8.83
N THR A 89 1.14 -5.13 -9.06
CA THR A 89 0.42 -5.22 -10.33
C THR A 89 0.29 -3.85 -11.00
N PHE A 90 0.26 -3.87 -12.33
CA PHE A 90 -0.12 -2.74 -13.17
C PHE A 90 -1.49 -2.99 -13.77
N THR A 91 -2.44 -2.10 -13.54
CA THR A 91 -3.78 -2.16 -14.14
C THR A 91 -3.76 -1.34 -15.42
N LYS A 92 -4.05 -1.96 -16.57
CA LYS A 92 -3.94 -1.29 -17.88
C LYS A 92 -4.95 -0.13 -18.09
N GLN A 93 -6.00 -0.02 -17.28
CA GLN A 93 -7.09 0.95 -17.50
C GLN A 93 -7.61 1.59 -16.20
N GLY A 94 -6.78 1.66 -15.15
CA GLY A 94 -7.19 2.24 -13.87
C GLY A 94 -8.25 1.40 -13.13
N GLU A 95 -8.46 0.15 -13.52
CA GLU A 95 -9.38 -0.77 -12.86
C GLU A 95 -8.75 -1.32 -11.58
N SER A 96 -9.11 -0.69 -10.46
CA SER A 96 -8.80 -1.18 -9.13
C SER A 96 -9.89 -2.16 -8.69
N PRO A 97 -9.53 -3.30 -8.04
CA PRO A 97 -10.53 -4.15 -7.41
C PRO A 97 -11.13 -3.50 -6.15
N LEU A 98 -10.54 -2.38 -5.71
CA LEU A 98 -10.87 -1.65 -4.51
C LEU A 98 -11.65 -0.38 -4.81
N LYS A 99 -12.66 -0.11 -3.99
CA LYS A 99 -13.27 1.21 -3.82
C LYS A 99 -12.84 1.78 -2.48
N CYS A 100 -12.22 2.96 -2.49
CA CYS A 100 -11.67 3.57 -1.29
C CYS A 100 -12.40 4.86 -0.91
N SER A 101 -12.50 5.12 0.40
CA SER A 101 -12.96 6.37 0.98
C SER A 101 -12.03 6.70 2.15
N THR A 102 -11.45 7.90 2.17
CA THR A 102 -10.55 8.34 3.27
C THR A 102 -9.41 7.35 3.59
N GLY A 103 -8.87 6.67 2.57
CA GLY A 103 -7.77 5.69 2.70
C GLY A 103 -8.18 4.29 3.18
N ALA A 104 -9.42 4.10 3.63
CA ALA A 104 -10.00 2.78 3.87
C ALA A 104 -10.62 2.25 2.58
N CYS A 105 -10.29 1.02 2.20
CA CYS A 105 -10.82 0.41 0.99
C CYS A 105 -11.67 -0.82 1.30
N ARG A 106 -12.64 -1.05 0.42
CA ARG A 106 -13.41 -2.30 0.35
C ARG A 106 -13.18 -2.97 -1.00
N LEU A 107 -13.15 -4.30 -1.01
CA LEU A 107 -13.15 -5.08 -2.23
C LEU A 107 -14.56 -5.05 -2.84
N ASP A 108 -14.74 -4.34 -3.96
CA ASP A 108 -16.05 -4.12 -4.60
C ASP A 108 -16.19 -4.88 -5.91
N ALA A 109 -15.08 -5.23 -6.56
CA ALA A 109 -15.11 -5.94 -7.83
C ALA A 109 -15.53 -7.41 -7.65
N ALA A 110 -16.47 -7.87 -8.46
CA ALA A 110 -16.83 -9.30 -8.55
C ALA A 110 -15.76 -10.10 -9.31
N SER A 111 -15.13 -9.46 -10.30
CA SER A 111 -14.02 -9.98 -11.07
C SER A 111 -12.97 -8.89 -11.32
N TRP A 112 -11.71 -9.27 -11.33
CA TRP A 112 -10.59 -8.37 -11.62
C TRP A 112 -9.41 -9.15 -12.19
N GLN A 113 -8.60 -8.52 -13.03
CA GLN A 113 -7.39 -9.12 -13.58
C GLN A 113 -6.34 -8.02 -13.79
N SER A 114 -5.07 -8.32 -13.51
CA SER A 114 -4.00 -7.35 -13.64
C SER A 114 -2.66 -8.05 -13.83
N THR A 115 -1.80 -7.46 -14.68
CA THR A 115 -0.45 -7.96 -14.92
C THR A 115 0.43 -7.70 -13.71
N VAL A 116 1.18 -8.71 -13.28
CA VAL A 116 2.18 -8.58 -12.22
C VAL A 116 3.49 -8.07 -12.81
N SER A 117 4.07 -7.04 -12.20
CA SER A 117 5.35 -6.46 -12.59
C SER A 117 6.51 -6.89 -11.71
N SER A 118 6.24 -7.16 -10.44
CA SER A 118 7.25 -7.64 -9.51
C SER A 118 6.64 -8.45 -8.37
N VAL A 119 7.49 -9.24 -7.73
CA VAL A 119 7.18 -9.99 -6.52
C VAL A 119 8.20 -9.63 -5.44
N ALA A 120 7.75 -9.56 -4.19
CA ALA A 120 8.59 -9.24 -3.05
C ALA A 120 8.26 -10.09 -1.83
N GLU A 121 9.30 -10.42 -1.07
CA GLU A 121 9.23 -11.17 0.18
C GLU A 121 9.73 -10.36 1.35
N ALA A 122 9.07 -10.52 2.49
CA ALA A 122 9.50 -9.93 3.74
C ALA A 122 9.20 -10.88 4.91
N SER A 123 10.07 -10.85 5.92
CA SER A 123 9.90 -11.60 7.17
C SER A 123 9.98 -10.63 8.35
N PHE A 124 9.18 -10.90 9.37
CA PHE A 124 9.06 -10.06 10.56
C PHE A 124 9.08 -10.94 11.81
N ASN A 125 9.76 -10.50 12.86
CA ASN A 125 9.79 -11.20 14.14
C ASN A 125 8.45 -11.02 14.90
N SER A 126 8.38 -11.58 16.11
CA SER A 126 7.18 -11.50 16.97
C SER A 126 6.74 -10.08 17.33
N ASN A 127 7.65 -9.10 17.25
CA ASN A 127 7.38 -7.70 17.55
C ASN A 127 7.01 -6.92 16.28
N GLY A 128 6.89 -7.59 15.13
CA GLY A 128 6.62 -6.95 13.85
C GLY A 128 7.81 -6.21 13.24
N ILE A 129 9.03 -6.45 13.76
CA ILE A 129 10.25 -5.84 13.24
C ILE A 129 10.77 -6.70 12.09
N ALA A 130 11.13 -6.07 10.97
CA ALA A 130 11.68 -6.76 9.82
C ALA A 130 12.97 -7.53 10.20
N MET A 131 13.05 -8.79 9.82
CA MET A 131 14.19 -9.69 10.12
C MET A 131 15.31 -9.61 9.06
N GLY A 132 15.28 -8.57 8.22
CA GLY A 132 16.19 -8.37 7.11
C GLY A 132 15.58 -7.43 6.07
N LEU A 133 16.36 -7.12 5.04
CA LEU A 133 15.85 -6.36 3.90
C LEU A 133 14.83 -7.19 3.12
N PRO A 134 13.71 -6.60 2.66
CA PRO A 134 12.82 -7.26 1.74
C PRO A 134 13.56 -7.67 0.47
N LYS A 135 13.32 -8.89 0.01
CA LYS A 135 13.81 -9.36 -1.30
C LYS A 135 12.76 -9.01 -2.34
N ALA A 136 13.16 -8.53 -3.49
CA ALA A 136 12.22 -8.19 -4.55
C ALA A 136 12.83 -8.47 -5.92
N TRP A 137 11.98 -8.91 -6.85
CA TRP A 137 12.41 -9.28 -8.20
C TRP A 137 11.38 -8.83 -9.23
N ALA A 138 11.87 -8.44 -10.40
CA ALA A 138 11.00 -8.17 -11.54
C ALA A 138 10.41 -9.49 -12.06
N ALA A 139 9.12 -9.47 -12.40
CA ALA A 139 8.45 -10.60 -13.03
C ALA A 139 8.71 -10.57 -14.54
N LYS A 140 9.18 -11.70 -15.11
CA LYS A 140 9.26 -11.89 -16.57
C LYS A 140 7.85 -11.91 -17.19
N LYS A 141 6.93 -12.58 -16.50
CA LYS A 141 5.49 -12.59 -16.78
C LYS A 141 4.75 -12.88 -15.48
N GLY A 142 3.53 -12.38 -15.34
CA GLY A 142 2.72 -12.70 -14.17
C GLY A 142 1.37 -12.02 -14.22
N GLU A 143 0.49 -12.49 -13.36
CA GLU A 143 -0.91 -12.07 -13.34
C GLU A 143 -1.51 -12.30 -11.95
N CYS A 144 -2.35 -11.36 -11.54
CA CYS A 144 -3.31 -11.55 -10.46
C CYS A 144 -4.73 -11.53 -11.03
N SER A 145 -5.61 -12.35 -10.49
CA SER A 145 -7.03 -12.38 -10.81
C SER A 145 -7.89 -12.57 -9.57
N LEU A 146 -9.06 -11.93 -9.58
CA LEU A 146 -10.14 -12.16 -8.63
C LEU A 146 -11.32 -12.74 -9.42
N LYS A 147 -11.84 -13.89 -8.97
CA LYS A 147 -13.09 -14.46 -9.49
C LYS A 147 -13.75 -15.30 -8.42
N ASN A 148 -15.07 -15.17 -8.26
CA ASN A 148 -15.85 -15.95 -7.28
C ASN A 148 -15.26 -15.88 -5.86
N ARG A 149 -14.86 -14.68 -5.41
CA ARG A 149 -14.20 -14.46 -4.10
C ARG A 149 -12.87 -15.20 -3.90
N VAL A 150 -12.27 -15.73 -4.97
CA VAL A 150 -10.93 -16.32 -4.93
C VAL A 150 -9.95 -15.38 -5.61
N LEU A 151 -8.93 -14.95 -4.87
CA LEU A 151 -7.83 -14.17 -5.42
C LEU A 151 -6.64 -15.09 -5.70
N ARG A 152 -6.14 -15.08 -6.93
CA ARG A 152 -4.98 -15.85 -7.37
C ARG A 152 -3.94 -14.92 -7.96
N CYS A 153 -2.68 -15.12 -7.59
CA CYS A 153 -1.56 -14.44 -8.20
C CYS A 153 -0.48 -15.44 -8.62
N SER A 154 0.20 -15.16 -9.73
CA SER A 154 1.38 -15.88 -10.15
C SER A 154 2.40 -14.98 -10.81
N ALA A 155 3.69 -15.27 -10.64
CA ALA A 155 4.77 -14.57 -11.31
C ALA A 155 5.89 -15.56 -11.65
N LEU A 156 6.39 -15.49 -12.89
CA LEU A 156 7.60 -16.18 -13.33
C LEU A 156 8.78 -15.21 -13.22
N HIS A 157 9.80 -15.57 -12.46
CA HIS A 157 11.05 -14.83 -12.40
C HIS A 157 11.96 -15.20 -13.59
N PHE A 158 12.96 -14.35 -13.87
CA PHE A 158 13.85 -14.55 -15.01
C PHE A 158 14.73 -15.80 -14.90
N ASN A 159 15.00 -16.28 -13.69
CA ASN A 159 15.74 -17.53 -13.45
C ASN A 159 14.87 -18.80 -13.57
N GLY A 160 13.56 -18.67 -13.84
CA GLY A 160 12.64 -19.79 -13.95
C GLY A 160 11.80 -20.11 -12.69
N GLU A 161 12.10 -19.50 -11.54
CA GLU A 161 11.31 -19.66 -10.31
C GLU A 161 9.88 -19.14 -10.50
N ILE A 162 8.92 -19.86 -9.91
CA ILE A 162 7.50 -19.51 -9.99
C ILE A 162 6.99 -19.18 -8.60
N TYR A 163 6.50 -17.96 -8.45
CA TYR A 163 5.81 -17.49 -7.26
C TYR A 163 4.31 -17.63 -7.50
N LYS A 164 3.58 -18.17 -6.52
CA LYS A 164 2.12 -18.35 -6.60
C LYS A 164 1.47 -17.97 -5.29
N ALA A 165 0.23 -17.52 -5.35
CA ALA A 165 -0.57 -17.37 -4.15
C ALA A 165 -2.06 -17.50 -4.48
N GLU A 166 -2.82 -18.02 -3.53
CA GLU A 166 -4.27 -18.18 -3.60
C GLU A 166 -4.89 -17.86 -2.24
N ALA A 167 -6.00 -17.12 -2.23
CA ALA A 167 -6.78 -16.81 -1.04
C ALA A 167 -8.29 -16.89 -1.33
N TYR A 168 -9.03 -17.49 -0.41
CA TYR A 168 -10.49 -17.59 -0.43
C TYR A 168 -11.08 -16.61 0.58
N LEU A 169 -11.89 -15.67 0.08
CA LEU A 169 -12.53 -14.57 0.81
C LEU A 169 -13.95 -14.90 1.26
#